data_AF-A0A9P6HD34-F1
#
_entry.id   AF-A0A9P6HD34-F1
#
_cell.length_a   1.000
_cell.length_b   1.000
_cell.length_c   1.000
_cell.angle_alpha   90.00
_cell.angle_beta   90.00
_cell.angle_gamma   90.00
#
_symmetry.space_group_name_H-M   'P 1'
#
loop_
_entity.id
_entity.type
_entity.pdbx_description
1 polymer ?
#
loop_
_entity_poly.entity_id
_entity_poly.type
_entity_poly.pdbx_seq_one_letter_code
_entity_poly.pdbx_strand_id
1 'polypeptide(L)'
;MVTPPGESNPQGELRLTPQEAEEIKEKSRWLRRVANPFVDFYVIISIGAAGASETAGVAQQHENRQMRDHAKDLTPIQRKIYAEDFAVIVGHLPFLKNRLESNDPSRFIQKILHQVQSAASRARQSDTKTIKVSIVKLIPQEYLPLDANGNQEVNAYQDLKVKNPDSSKSWRGWEHPITARLLCPADHLAEFKADPKSARAKLRDGKLSLLDSKGDPKFPAFLYNEDIMDGSLAQGLFRGPLLLAVYIHIFFSPSGATGAKASLKRGNAKIHGMEKVVPSTICYAAIQAYVALCCAAEWKEEWKGIKFPRLYILLREQFAYPDDPWHADTLRWWNDKVYGTPRGANEDVPEIAQETEGPSTRERSECERQQRIQAAAAQNT
;
A
#
# COMPACT_ATOMS: atom_id res chain seq x y z
N MET A 1 -20.48 -19.22 -40.89
CA MET A 1 -21.41 -19.70 -39.87
C MET A 1 -20.92 -19.20 -38.54
N VAL A 2 -21.70 -18.35 -37.88
CA VAL A 2 -21.39 -17.72 -36.61
C VAL A 2 -21.82 -18.68 -35.51
N THR A 3 -20.88 -19.13 -34.67
CA THR A 3 -21.17 -19.95 -33.50
C THR A 3 -21.72 -19.07 -32.35
N PRO A 4 -22.71 -19.54 -31.57
CA PRO A 4 -23.33 -18.75 -30.50
C PRO A 4 -22.44 -18.70 -29.25
N PRO A 5 -22.65 -17.73 -28.33
CA PRO A 5 -21.76 -17.50 -27.20
C PRO A 5 -22.07 -18.50 -26.08
N GLY A 6 -21.13 -19.42 -25.85
CA GLY A 6 -21.16 -20.41 -24.75
C GLY A 6 -20.68 -21.80 -25.16
N GLU A 7 -19.57 -21.94 -25.87
CA GLU A 7 -19.16 -23.25 -26.41
C GLU A 7 -18.13 -23.98 -25.54
N SER A 8 -18.58 -25.10 -24.96
CA SER A 8 -17.75 -26.24 -24.58
C SER A 8 -17.08 -26.87 -25.81
N ASN A 9 -15.80 -27.26 -25.73
CA ASN A 9 -15.13 -28.13 -26.71
C ASN A 9 -15.92 -29.46 -26.85
N PRO A 10 -15.79 -30.25 -27.93
CA PRO A 10 -16.26 -31.65 -28.04
C PRO A 10 -15.96 -32.60 -26.85
N GLN A 11 -15.15 -32.16 -25.86
CA GLN A 11 -14.80 -32.87 -24.63
C GLN A 11 -15.45 -32.28 -23.35
N GLY A 12 -16.30 -31.24 -23.45
CA GLY A 12 -17.05 -30.68 -22.31
C GLY A 12 -16.27 -29.75 -21.36
N GLU A 13 -15.04 -29.35 -21.69
CA GLU A 13 -14.22 -28.50 -20.80
C GLU A 13 -14.56 -27.00 -20.97
N LEU A 14 -14.87 -26.31 -19.86
CA LEU A 14 -15.12 -24.87 -19.80
C LEU A 14 -13.88 -24.06 -20.22
N ARG A 15 -14.09 -22.96 -20.95
CA ARG A 15 -13.05 -22.05 -21.42
C ARG A 15 -13.42 -20.59 -21.21
N LEU A 16 -12.38 -19.76 -21.09
CA LEU A 16 -12.51 -18.31 -21.19
C LEU A 16 -12.92 -17.94 -22.62
N THR A 17 -13.91 -17.09 -22.74
CA THR A 17 -14.22 -16.42 -24.00
C THR A 17 -13.08 -15.46 -24.38
N PRO A 18 -12.94 -15.09 -25.67
CA PRO A 18 -11.95 -14.10 -26.09
C PRO A 18 -12.09 -12.76 -25.34
N GLN A 19 -13.32 -12.35 -25.04
CA GLN A 19 -13.60 -11.14 -24.28
C GLN A 19 -13.10 -11.23 -22.83
N GLU A 20 -13.37 -12.33 -22.14
CA GLU A 20 -12.89 -12.54 -20.76
C GLU A 20 -11.35 -12.62 -20.72
N ALA A 21 -10.73 -13.25 -21.71
CA ALA A 21 -9.27 -13.32 -21.80
C ALA A 21 -8.62 -11.93 -21.99
N GLU A 22 -9.21 -11.08 -22.84
CA GLU A 22 -8.72 -9.70 -23.01
C GLU A 22 -8.95 -8.86 -21.75
N GLU A 23 -10.11 -9.01 -21.11
CA GLU A 23 -10.40 -8.31 -19.85
C GLU A 23 -9.40 -8.67 -18.74
N ILE A 24 -9.03 -9.95 -18.61
CA ILE A 24 -7.96 -10.39 -17.70
C ILE A 24 -6.66 -9.66 -18.03
N LYS A 25 -6.27 -9.60 -19.30
CA LYS A 25 -5.00 -9.00 -19.74
C LYS A 25 -4.96 -7.49 -19.46
N GLU A 26 -6.04 -6.77 -19.70
CA GLU A 26 -6.12 -5.32 -19.53
C GLU A 26 -6.27 -4.92 -18.06
N LYS A 27 -7.19 -5.56 -17.33
CA LYS A 27 -7.64 -5.08 -16.01
C LYS A 27 -6.89 -5.71 -14.85
N SER A 28 -6.43 -6.96 -14.96
CA SER A 28 -5.78 -7.66 -13.84
C SER A 28 -4.48 -6.99 -13.39
N ARG A 29 -3.80 -6.27 -14.30
CA ARG A 29 -2.57 -5.53 -14.00
C ARG A 29 -2.76 -4.48 -12.91
N TRP A 30 -3.98 -4.03 -12.67
CA TRP A 30 -4.30 -3.03 -11.66
C TRP A 30 -4.48 -3.60 -10.25
N LEU A 31 -4.93 -4.85 -10.15
CA LEU A 31 -5.50 -5.40 -8.91
C LEU A 31 -4.53 -5.40 -7.72
N ARG A 32 -3.24 -5.65 -7.94
CA ARG A 32 -2.23 -5.61 -6.86
C ARG A 32 -2.00 -4.20 -6.29
N ARG A 33 -2.40 -3.14 -6.99
CA ARG A 33 -2.27 -1.74 -6.54
C ARG A 33 -3.46 -1.28 -5.71
N VAL A 34 -4.64 -1.88 -5.91
CA VAL A 34 -5.91 -1.45 -5.30
C VAL A 34 -6.52 -2.46 -4.35
N ALA A 35 -6.11 -3.73 -4.41
CA ALA A 35 -6.40 -4.75 -3.42
C ALA A 35 -5.10 -5.14 -2.69
N ASN A 36 -5.10 -6.30 -2.02
CA ASN A 36 -3.91 -6.80 -1.33
C ASN A 36 -2.75 -7.17 -2.28
N PRO A 37 -1.52 -6.64 -2.11
CA PRO A 37 -0.39 -6.96 -2.96
C PRO A 37 0.26 -8.32 -2.68
N PHE A 38 -0.12 -9.01 -1.59
CA PHE A 38 0.51 -10.26 -1.12
C PHE A 38 -0.43 -11.47 -1.18
N VAL A 39 -1.70 -11.28 -0.83
CA VAL A 39 -2.63 -12.40 -0.63
C VAL A 39 -3.06 -13.04 -1.95
N ASP A 40 -3.17 -14.36 -2.00
CA ASP A 40 -3.68 -15.06 -3.17
C ASP A 40 -5.13 -14.64 -3.47
N PHE A 41 -5.45 -14.33 -4.73
CA PHE A 41 -6.81 -13.88 -5.07
C PHE A 41 -7.87 -14.93 -4.78
N TYR A 42 -7.51 -16.21 -4.78
CA TYR A 42 -8.41 -17.28 -4.36
C TYR A 42 -8.76 -17.18 -2.86
N VAL A 43 -7.79 -16.82 -2.00
CA VAL A 43 -8.06 -16.57 -0.57
C VAL A 43 -8.97 -15.35 -0.41
N ILE A 44 -8.73 -14.27 -1.17
CA ILE A 44 -9.58 -13.06 -1.11
C ILE A 44 -11.01 -13.39 -1.52
N ILE A 45 -11.21 -14.20 -2.55
CA ILE A 45 -12.55 -14.59 -3.00
C ILE A 45 -13.22 -15.49 -1.97
N SER A 46 -12.54 -16.52 -1.46
CA SER A 46 -13.14 -17.44 -0.49
C SER A 46 -13.54 -16.73 0.81
N ILE A 47 -12.70 -15.82 1.32
CA ILE A 47 -12.97 -15.12 2.59
C ILE A 47 -13.85 -13.89 2.38
N GLY A 48 -13.56 -13.08 1.36
CA GLY A 48 -14.27 -11.84 1.09
C GLY A 48 -15.71 -12.07 0.63
N ALA A 49 -15.98 -13.14 -0.12
CA ALA A 49 -17.36 -13.50 -0.51
C ALA A 49 -18.22 -13.90 0.69
N ALA A 50 -17.63 -14.46 1.76
CA ALA A 50 -18.34 -14.79 3.00
C ALA A 50 -18.73 -13.55 3.82
N GLY A 51 -17.93 -12.48 3.72
CA GLY A 51 -18.20 -11.19 4.36
C GLY A 51 -19.19 -10.31 3.60
N ALA A 52 -19.34 -10.51 2.28
CA ALA A 52 -20.34 -9.85 1.47
C ALA A 52 -21.65 -10.67 1.48
N SER A 53 -22.66 -10.19 2.20
CA SER A 53 -23.94 -10.91 2.47
C SER A 53 -24.64 -11.48 1.23
N GLU A 54 -24.41 -10.92 0.04
CA GLU A 54 -25.01 -11.33 -1.23
C GLU A 54 -24.28 -12.51 -1.92
N THR A 55 -23.06 -12.85 -1.48
CA THR A 55 -22.19 -13.85 -2.12
C THR A 55 -21.75 -14.99 -1.19
N ALA A 56 -22.34 -15.11 -0.01
CA ALA A 56 -21.93 -16.08 1.00
C ALA A 56 -21.95 -17.55 0.52
N GLY A 57 -22.83 -17.89 -0.43
CA GLY A 57 -22.89 -19.22 -1.05
C GLY A 57 -21.65 -19.57 -1.89
N VAL A 58 -21.01 -18.57 -2.51
CA VAL A 58 -19.80 -18.72 -3.33
C VAL A 58 -18.59 -19.11 -2.46
N ALA A 59 -18.53 -18.58 -1.23
CA ALA A 59 -17.43 -18.85 -0.30
C ALA A 59 -17.36 -20.35 0.07
N GLN A 60 -18.49 -20.97 0.44
CA GLN A 60 -18.52 -22.35 0.93
C GLN A 60 -18.11 -23.39 -0.12
N GLN A 61 -18.34 -23.12 -1.40
CA GLN A 61 -18.07 -24.06 -2.50
C GLN A 61 -16.59 -24.15 -2.89
N HIS A 62 -15.84 -23.08 -2.62
CA HIS A 62 -14.44 -22.95 -3.02
C HIS A 62 -13.48 -22.91 -1.82
N GLU A 63 -13.98 -23.05 -0.60
CA GLU A 63 -13.16 -23.01 0.61
C GLU A 63 -12.45 -24.35 0.89
N ASN A 64 -11.12 -24.33 0.97
CA ASN A 64 -10.34 -25.46 1.47
C ASN A 64 -10.05 -25.32 2.99
N ARG A 65 -9.57 -26.40 3.62
CA ARG A 65 -9.28 -26.41 5.07
C ARG A 65 -8.32 -25.28 5.49
N GLN A 66 -7.27 -25.04 4.71
CA GLN A 66 -6.27 -24.01 5.01
C GLN A 66 -6.87 -22.60 5.00
N MET A 67 -7.81 -22.32 4.10
CA MET A 67 -8.51 -21.04 4.03
C MET A 67 -9.47 -20.85 5.20
N ARG A 68 -10.17 -21.91 5.62
CA ARG A 68 -11.01 -21.88 6.83
C ARG A 68 -10.18 -21.56 8.06
N ASP A 69 -9.03 -22.20 8.19
CA ASP A 69 -8.15 -22.00 9.34
C ASP A 69 -7.58 -20.58 9.34
N HIS A 70 -7.06 -20.09 8.20
CA HIS A 70 -6.64 -18.69 8.06
C HIS A 70 -7.78 -17.72 8.36
N ALA A 71 -9.00 -18.01 7.87
CA ALA A 71 -10.16 -17.17 8.10
C ALA A 71 -10.54 -17.11 9.58
N LYS A 72 -10.32 -18.16 10.40
CA LYS A 72 -10.61 -18.12 11.85
C LYS A 72 -9.74 -17.09 12.57
N ASP A 73 -8.48 -16.96 12.14
CA ASP A 73 -7.50 -16.10 12.78
C ASP A 73 -7.67 -14.61 12.40
N LEU A 74 -8.53 -14.29 11.42
CA LEU A 74 -8.76 -12.91 10.95
C LEU A 74 -9.64 -12.10 11.89
N THR A 75 -9.15 -10.93 12.30
CA THR A 75 -9.91 -9.98 13.13
C THR A 75 -11.11 -9.42 12.35
N PRO A 76 -12.12 -8.84 13.01
CA PRO A 76 -13.24 -8.18 12.32
C PRO A 76 -12.80 -7.12 11.31
N ILE A 77 -11.77 -6.32 11.64
CA ILE A 77 -11.20 -5.33 10.72
C ILE A 77 -10.57 -6.01 9.51
N GLN A 78 -9.81 -7.09 9.74
CA GLN A 78 -9.20 -7.83 8.64
C GLN A 78 -10.26 -8.44 7.74
N ARG A 79 -11.31 -9.06 8.28
CA ARG A 79 -12.44 -9.57 7.46
C ARG A 79 -13.06 -8.47 6.60
N LYS A 80 -13.25 -7.27 7.16
CA LYS A 80 -13.72 -6.09 6.40
C LYS A 80 -12.76 -5.74 5.26
N ILE A 81 -11.45 -5.70 5.51
CA ILE A 81 -10.43 -5.46 4.47
C ILE A 81 -10.50 -6.52 3.35
N TYR A 82 -10.67 -7.80 3.70
CA TYR A 82 -10.82 -8.88 2.71
C TYR A 82 -12.11 -8.73 1.88
N ALA A 83 -13.22 -8.31 2.51
CA ALA A 83 -14.48 -8.05 1.81
C ALA A 83 -14.37 -6.84 0.86
N GLU A 84 -13.70 -5.76 1.28
CA GLU A 84 -13.40 -4.61 0.43
C GLU A 84 -12.55 -5.01 -0.78
N ASP A 85 -11.48 -5.78 -0.54
CA ASP A 85 -10.59 -6.25 -1.60
C ASP A 85 -11.33 -7.17 -2.59
N PHE A 86 -12.23 -8.04 -2.10
CA PHE A 86 -13.11 -8.85 -2.94
C PHE A 86 -14.02 -7.98 -3.81
N ALA A 87 -14.72 -7.01 -3.21
CA ALA A 87 -15.60 -6.08 -3.94
C ALA A 87 -14.84 -5.32 -5.03
N VAL A 88 -13.61 -4.87 -4.75
CA VAL A 88 -12.73 -4.23 -5.74
C VAL A 88 -12.39 -5.18 -6.89
N ILE A 89 -12.01 -6.43 -6.60
CA ILE A 89 -11.65 -7.41 -7.64
C ILE A 89 -12.84 -7.70 -8.55
N VAL A 90 -14.01 -8.02 -7.99
CA VAL A 90 -15.20 -8.37 -8.79
C VAL A 90 -15.79 -7.16 -9.52
N GLY A 91 -15.65 -5.96 -8.96
CA GLY A 91 -16.00 -4.72 -9.65
C GLY A 91 -15.11 -4.43 -10.87
N HIS A 92 -13.82 -4.80 -10.81
CA HIS A 92 -12.89 -4.65 -11.92
C HIS A 92 -12.99 -5.78 -12.95
N LEU A 93 -13.41 -6.98 -12.53
CA LEU A 93 -13.60 -8.14 -13.41
C LEU A 93 -15.05 -8.66 -13.28
N PRO A 94 -16.07 -7.98 -13.83
CA PRO A 94 -17.47 -8.38 -13.66
C PRO A 94 -17.77 -9.79 -14.16
N PHE A 95 -17.07 -10.27 -15.21
CA PHE A 95 -17.23 -11.65 -15.66
C PHE A 95 -16.86 -12.66 -14.58
N LEU A 96 -15.88 -12.36 -13.73
CA LEU A 96 -15.48 -13.23 -12.63
C LEU A 96 -16.61 -13.36 -11.61
N LYS A 97 -17.36 -12.28 -11.34
CA LYS A 97 -18.56 -12.33 -10.50
C LYS A 97 -19.59 -13.31 -11.08
N ASN A 98 -19.92 -13.14 -12.36
CA ASN A 98 -20.90 -14.00 -13.04
C ASN A 98 -20.48 -15.48 -13.03
N ARG A 99 -19.18 -15.76 -13.23
CA ARG A 99 -18.61 -17.12 -13.20
C ARG A 99 -18.69 -17.75 -11.81
N LEU A 100 -18.45 -16.96 -10.77
CA LEU A 100 -18.58 -17.39 -9.37
C LEU A 100 -20.06 -17.68 -9.01
N GLU A 101 -20.99 -16.84 -9.46
CA GLU A 101 -22.44 -17.03 -9.23
C GLU A 101 -23.03 -18.19 -10.03
N SER A 102 -22.48 -18.47 -11.22
CA SER A 102 -22.87 -19.60 -12.06
C SER A 102 -22.38 -20.96 -11.52
N ASN A 103 -21.66 -20.95 -10.39
CA ASN A 103 -21.11 -22.13 -9.75
C ASN A 103 -20.23 -22.98 -10.69
N ASP A 104 -19.39 -22.29 -11.48
CA ASP A 104 -18.39 -22.95 -12.33
C ASP A 104 -17.45 -23.81 -11.46
N PRO A 105 -16.93 -24.95 -11.97
CA PRO A 105 -16.10 -25.85 -11.19
C PRO A 105 -14.88 -25.15 -10.57
N SER A 106 -14.59 -25.43 -9.29
CA SER A 106 -13.47 -24.81 -8.54
C SER A 106 -12.14 -24.83 -9.29
N ARG A 107 -11.83 -25.91 -10.02
CA ARG A 107 -10.60 -26.00 -10.83
C ARG A 107 -10.55 -24.99 -11.96
N PHE A 108 -11.70 -24.69 -12.58
CA PHE A 108 -11.78 -23.68 -13.64
C PHE A 108 -11.62 -22.28 -13.07
N ILE A 109 -12.29 -21.97 -11.96
CA ILE A 109 -12.10 -20.70 -11.22
C ILE A 109 -10.64 -20.51 -10.81
N GLN A 110 -9.98 -21.54 -10.26
CA GLN A 110 -8.56 -21.49 -9.91
C GLN A 110 -7.66 -21.21 -11.14
N LYS A 111 -7.96 -21.80 -12.31
CA LYS A 111 -7.24 -21.51 -13.57
C LYS A 111 -7.40 -20.04 -13.98
N ILE A 112 -8.59 -19.45 -13.84
CA ILE A 112 -8.84 -18.03 -14.13
C ILE A 112 -8.03 -17.15 -13.17
N LEU A 113 -8.14 -17.41 -11.87
CA LEU A 113 -7.47 -16.63 -10.84
C LEU A 113 -5.94 -16.72 -10.93
N HIS A 114 -5.41 -17.85 -11.35
CA HIS A 114 -3.97 -17.97 -11.64
C HIS A 114 -3.51 -17.02 -12.75
N GLN A 115 -4.30 -16.87 -13.83
CA GLN A 115 -3.99 -15.93 -14.91
C GLN A 115 -4.07 -14.47 -14.44
N VAL A 116 -5.14 -14.13 -13.70
CA VAL A 116 -5.34 -12.82 -13.08
C VAL A 116 -4.16 -12.48 -12.15
N GLN A 117 -3.80 -13.41 -11.26
CA GLN A 117 -2.69 -13.28 -10.32
C GLN A 117 -1.35 -13.11 -11.02
N SER A 118 -1.10 -13.85 -12.10
CA SER A 118 0.12 -13.76 -12.89
C SER A 118 0.25 -12.37 -13.53
N ALA A 119 -0.80 -11.87 -14.18
CA ALA A 119 -0.81 -10.53 -14.77
C ALA A 119 -0.62 -9.42 -13.72
N ALA A 120 -1.32 -9.52 -12.59
CA ALA A 120 -1.22 -8.56 -11.51
C ALA A 120 0.18 -8.54 -10.85
N SER A 121 0.78 -9.72 -10.68
CA SER A 121 2.13 -9.85 -10.11
C SER A 121 3.22 -9.27 -11.03
N ARG A 122 3.10 -9.46 -12.36
CA ARG A 122 4.02 -8.83 -13.32
C ARG A 122 3.95 -7.29 -13.26
N ALA A 123 2.74 -6.74 -13.10
CA ALA A 123 2.57 -5.29 -12.97
C ALA A 123 3.21 -4.76 -11.67
N ARG A 124 3.04 -5.46 -10.54
CA ARG A 124 3.72 -5.14 -9.27
C ARG A 124 5.25 -5.19 -9.42
N GLN A 125 5.78 -6.25 -10.04
CA GLN A 125 7.22 -6.38 -10.28
C GLN A 125 7.78 -5.22 -11.13
N SER A 126 7.02 -4.75 -12.14
CA SER A 126 7.39 -3.57 -12.92
C SER A 126 7.46 -2.32 -12.04
N ASP A 127 6.48 -2.09 -11.18
CA ASP A 127 6.51 -0.94 -10.26
C ASP A 127 7.73 -1.02 -9.34
N THR A 128 7.95 -2.19 -8.72
CA THR A 128 9.13 -2.43 -7.86
C THR A 128 10.43 -2.15 -8.60
N LYS A 129 10.57 -2.61 -9.85
CA LYS A 129 11.78 -2.37 -10.66
C LYS A 129 11.98 -0.87 -10.90
N THR A 130 10.94 -0.15 -11.28
CA THR A 130 11.06 1.29 -11.60
C THR A 130 11.33 2.13 -10.35
N ILE A 131 10.62 1.88 -9.24
CA ILE A 131 10.85 2.58 -7.97
C ILE A 131 12.23 2.24 -7.40
N LYS A 132 12.69 0.99 -7.50
CA LYS A 132 14.05 0.60 -7.08
C LYS A 132 15.11 1.50 -7.72
N VAL A 133 14.97 1.84 -8.99
CA VAL A 133 15.93 2.71 -9.71
C VAL A 133 15.75 4.18 -9.30
N SER A 134 14.51 4.63 -9.13
CA SER A 134 14.21 6.05 -8.92
C SER A 134 14.27 6.51 -7.45
N ILE A 135 14.09 5.63 -6.47
CA ILE A 135 13.83 6.01 -5.06
C ILE A 135 14.85 7.00 -4.50
N VAL A 136 16.14 6.82 -4.80
CA VAL A 136 17.22 7.73 -4.37
C VAL A 136 17.02 9.16 -4.86
N LYS A 137 16.50 9.31 -6.09
CA LYS A 137 16.20 10.61 -6.70
C LYS A 137 14.94 11.25 -6.12
N LEU A 138 14.07 10.45 -5.49
CA LEU A 138 12.82 10.91 -4.88
C LEU A 138 12.98 11.33 -3.42
N ILE A 139 14.13 11.04 -2.80
CA ILE A 139 14.39 11.43 -1.41
C ILE A 139 14.44 12.97 -1.31
N PRO A 140 13.58 13.59 -0.48
CA PRO A 140 13.63 15.02 -0.20
C PRO A 140 15.01 15.46 0.29
N GLN A 141 15.46 16.63 -0.14
CA GLN A 141 16.77 17.13 0.27
C GLN A 141 16.81 17.40 1.77
N GLU A 142 15.73 17.84 2.43
CA GLU A 142 15.72 18.07 3.88
C GLU A 142 16.07 16.84 4.74
N TYR A 143 15.99 15.62 4.19
CA TYR A 143 16.32 14.39 4.92
C TYR A 143 17.80 14.01 4.88
N LEU A 144 18.62 14.82 4.24
CA LEU A 144 20.06 14.66 4.23
C LEU A 144 20.65 14.97 5.61
N PRO A 145 21.58 14.14 6.13
CA PRO A 145 22.24 14.40 7.40
C PRO A 145 22.93 15.77 7.36
N LEU A 146 23.05 16.41 8.51
CA LEU A 146 23.85 17.63 8.65
C LEU A 146 25.30 17.23 8.95
N ASP A 147 26.26 17.95 8.40
CA ASP A 147 27.67 17.85 8.74
C ASP A 147 27.96 18.46 10.12
N ALA A 148 29.21 18.40 10.57
CA ALA A 148 29.63 18.93 11.86
C ALA A 148 29.40 20.45 12.02
N ASN A 149 29.14 21.17 10.92
CA ASN A 149 28.87 22.60 10.91
C ASN A 149 27.37 22.92 10.77
N GLY A 150 26.50 21.90 10.81
CA GLY A 150 25.06 22.07 10.65
C GLY A 150 24.62 22.29 9.19
N ASN A 151 25.52 22.14 8.21
CA ASN A 151 25.17 22.23 6.80
C ASN A 151 24.74 20.86 6.28
N GLN A 152 23.93 20.85 5.24
CA GLN A 152 23.51 19.59 4.63
C GLN A 152 24.71 18.82 4.05
N GLU A 153 24.89 17.55 4.44
CA GLU A 153 26.02 16.71 4.04
C GLU A 153 25.86 16.25 2.57
N VAL A 154 26.13 17.17 1.64
CA VAL A 154 25.97 16.98 0.18
C VAL A 154 26.74 15.75 -0.33
N ASN A 155 27.87 15.42 0.31
CA ASN A 155 28.70 14.26 -0.04
C ASN A 155 27.98 12.92 0.16
N ALA A 156 27.17 12.75 1.21
CA ALA A 156 26.40 11.51 1.43
C ALA A 156 25.34 11.29 0.35
N TYR A 157 24.74 12.36 -0.17
CA TYR A 157 23.76 12.29 -1.27
C TYR A 157 24.42 12.04 -2.63
N GLN A 158 25.57 12.68 -2.88
CA GLN A 158 26.38 12.41 -4.06
C GLN A 158 26.90 10.98 -4.05
N ASP A 159 27.34 10.45 -2.91
CA ASP A 159 27.72 9.04 -2.76
C ASP A 159 26.57 8.08 -3.07
N LEU A 160 25.35 8.37 -2.58
CA LEU A 160 24.17 7.55 -2.90
C LEU A 160 23.80 7.59 -4.40
N LYS A 161 24.09 8.71 -5.09
CA LYS A 161 23.85 8.88 -6.53
C LYS A 161 24.97 8.29 -7.41
N VAL A 162 26.22 8.41 -6.99
CA VAL A 162 27.42 7.99 -7.73
C VAL A 162 27.72 6.51 -7.52
N LYS A 163 27.49 5.95 -6.31
CA LYS A 163 27.69 4.53 -5.98
C LYS A 163 26.48 3.64 -6.29
N ASN A 164 25.57 4.11 -7.15
CA ASN A 164 24.51 3.29 -7.74
C ASN A 164 24.75 2.91 -9.23
N PRO A 165 25.94 2.45 -9.69
CA PRO A 165 26.13 2.15 -11.11
C PRO A 165 25.21 1.04 -11.65
N ASP A 166 24.72 0.13 -10.80
CA ASP A 166 24.03 -1.09 -11.27
C ASP A 166 22.61 -1.28 -10.72
N SER A 167 21.98 -0.22 -10.19
CA SER A 167 20.71 -0.36 -9.45
C SER A 167 20.80 -1.32 -8.25
N SER A 168 21.99 -1.60 -7.72
CA SER A 168 22.17 -2.50 -6.58
C SER A 168 21.54 -1.91 -5.31
N LYS A 169 20.95 -2.78 -4.49
CA LYS A 169 20.39 -2.41 -3.17
C LYS A 169 21.35 -2.68 -2.01
N SER A 170 22.53 -3.24 -2.26
CA SER A 170 23.49 -3.66 -1.23
C SER A 170 23.88 -2.54 -0.26
N TRP A 171 23.92 -1.30 -0.76
CA TRP A 171 24.27 -0.12 0.03
C TRP A 171 23.07 0.54 0.72
N ARG A 172 21.84 0.03 0.57
CA ARG A 172 20.63 0.61 1.18
C ARG A 172 20.36 -0.01 2.56
N GLY A 173 19.19 0.27 3.14
CA GLY A 173 18.88 -0.19 4.49
C GLY A 173 19.80 0.45 5.52
N TRP A 174 20.42 -0.37 6.38
CA TRP A 174 21.27 0.07 7.48
C TRP A 174 22.69 0.51 7.05
N GLU A 175 23.09 0.17 5.82
CA GLU A 175 24.43 0.51 5.32
C GLU A 175 24.57 2.00 5.00
N HIS A 176 23.47 2.66 4.58
CA HIS A 176 23.48 4.09 4.25
C HIS A 176 22.67 4.93 5.25
N PRO A 177 23.20 6.06 5.76
CA PRO A 177 22.55 6.89 6.78
C PRO A 177 21.15 7.36 6.38
N ILE A 178 20.97 7.84 5.16
CA ILE A 178 19.68 8.32 4.66
C ILE A 178 18.61 7.20 4.61
N THR A 179 18.92 6.06 3.99
CA THR A 179 17.94 4.96 3.90
C THR A 179 17.65 4.34 5.26
N ALA A 180 18.64 4.31 6.15
CA ALA A 180 18.47 3.87 7.52
C ALA A 180 17.54 4.81 8.30
N ARG A 181 17.73 6.13 8.18
CA ARG A 181 16.85 7.13 8.79
C ARG A 181 15.41 6.96 8.32
N LEU A 182 15.19 6.80 7.02
CA LEU A 182 13.87 6.66 6.42
C LEU A 182 13.15 5.38 6.86
N LEU A 183 13.89 4.28 7.05
CA LEU A 183 13.36 2.99 7.51
C LEU A 183 13.30 2.87 9.04
N CYS A 184 13.93 3.80 9.78
CA CYS A 184 13.89 3.81 11.23
C CYS A 184 12.43 3.96 11.70
N PRO A 185 11.97 3.18 12.69
CA PRO A 185 10.69 3.42 13.34
C PRO A 185 10.56 4.88 13.78
N ALA A 186 9.40 5.49 13.54
CA ALA A 186 9.22 6.93 13.77
C ALA A 186 9.41 7.34 15.25
N ASP A 187 9.08 6.45 16.19
CA ASP A 187 9.31 6.63 17.63
C ASP A 187 10.79 6.58 18.04
N HIS A 188 11.66 6.04 17.17
CA HIS A 188 13.12 6.05 17.33
C HIS A 188 13.81 7.15 16.52
N LEU A 189 13.05 7.98 15.79
CA LEU A 189 13.61 8.99 14.89
C LEU A 189 14.36 10.09 15.65
N ALA A 190 13.90 10.48 16.85
CA ALA A 190 14.60 11.47 17.68
C ALA A 190 16.00 10.97 18.09
N GLU A 191 16.09 9.71 18.55
CA GLU A 191 17.38 9.08 18.87
C GLU A 191 18.26 8.95 17.63
N PHE A 192 17.68 8.61 16.49
CA PHE A 192 18.40 8.54 15.23
C PHE A 192 18.98 9.90 14.81
N LYS A 193 18.22 10.99 14.94
CA LYS A 193 18.68 12.34 14.61
C LYS A 193 19.79 12.81 15.54
N ALA A 194 19.74 12.44 16.82
CA ALA A 194 20.75 12.82 17.81
C ALA A 194 22.12 12.15 17.55
N ASP A 195 22.13 10.86 17.20
CA ASP A 195 23.36 10.15 16.81
C ASP A 195 23.07 9.10 15.72
N PRO A 196 23.14 9.48 14.42
CA PRO A 196 22.87 8.58 13.31
C PRO A 196 23.83 7.39 13.24
N LYS A 197 25.05 7.50 13.78
CA LYS A 197 26.04 6.41 13.73
C LYS A 197 25.70 5.36 14.78
N SER A 198 25.44 5.79 16.02
CA SER A 198 25.06 4.91 17.12
C SER A 198 23.69 4.29 16.89
N ALA A 199 22.69 5.07 16.48
CA ALA A 199 21.34 4.55 16.20
C ALA A 199 21.36 3.48 15.11
N ARG A 200 22.16 3.65 14.04
CA ARG A 200 22.33 2.58 13.03
C ARG A 200 22.97 1.33 13.59
N ALA A 201 23.97 1.44 14.46
CA ALA A 201 24.54 0.28 15.13
C ALA A 201 23.49 -0.43 15.98
N LYS A 202 22.70 0.32 16.76
CA LYS A 202 21.60 -0.22 17.56
C LYS A 202 20.50 -0.89 16.73
N LEU A 203 20.16 -0.35 15.55
CA LEU A 203 19.23 -0.97 14.60
C LEU A 203 19.78 -2.29 14.04
N ARG A 204 21.09 -2.37 13.74
CA ARG A 204 21.73 -3.62 13.29
C ARG A 204 21.73 -4.69 14.38
N ASP A 205 21.99 -4.28 15.62
CA ASP A 205 22.06 -5.16 16.79
C ASP A 205 20.67 -5.51 17.37
N GLY A 206 19.60 -4.91 16.86
CA GLY A 206 18.23 -5.10 17.36
C GLY A 206 17.91 -4.38 18.67
N LYS A 207 18.80 -3.49 19.15
CA LYS A 207 18.59 -2.65 20.35
C LYS A 207 17.56 -1.55 20.12
N LEU A 208 17.46 -1.06 18.88
CA LEU A 208 16.30 -0.29 18.41
C LEU A 208 15.40 -1.26 17.64
N SER A 209 14.30 -1.64 18.27
CA SER A 209 13.40 -2.66 17.73
C SER A 209 12.59 -2.13 16.56
N LEU A 210 12.47 -2.93 15.50
CA LEU A 210 11.55 -2.68 14.39
C LEU A 210 10.12 -3.15 14.68
N LEU A 211 9.95 -3.91 15.77
CA LEU A 211 8.67 -4.47 16.21
C LEU A 211 8.24 -3.82 17.52
N ASP A 212 6.94 -3.69 17.71
CA ASP A 212 6.35 -3.30 18.99
C ASP A 212 6.37 -4.47 20.00
N SER A 213 5.81 -4.25 21.19
CA SER A 213 5.75 -5.27 22.25
C SER A 213 4.87 -6.49 21.91
N LYS A 214 4.05 -6.42 20.85
CA LYS A 214 3.20 -7.51 20.36
C LYS A 214 3.85 -8.26 19.19
N GLY A 215 5.05 -7.83 18.76
CA GLY A 215 5.74 -8.40 17.61
C GLY A 215 5.26 -7.84 16.27
N ASP A 216 4.49 -6.75 16.28
CA ASP A 216 3.98 -6.11 15.07
C ASP A 216 4.97 -5.07 14.51
N PRO A 217 5.11 -4.95 13.17
CA PRO A 217 5.94 -3.92 12.55
C PRO A 217 5.59 -2.50 13.00
N LYS A 218 6.57 -1.80 13.55
CA LYS A 218 6.50 -0.35 13.74
C LYS A 218 6.56 0.37 12.39
N PHE A 219 5.93 1.54 12.33
CA PHE A 219 5.87 2.33 11.11
C PHE A 219 7.16 3.13 10.87
N PRO A 220 7.74 3.05 9.66
CA PRO A 220 8.98 3.74 9.33
C PRO A 220 8.77 5.25 9.15
N ALA A 221 9.81 6.02 9.45
CA ALA A 221 9.81 7.48 9.41
C ALA A 221 9.36 8.07 8.07
N PHE A 222 9.65 7.42 6.93
CA PHE A 222 9.26 7.95 5.61
C PHE A 222 7.74 8.10 5.40
N LEU A 223 6.92 7.43 6.22
CA LEU A 223 5.46 7.59 6.17
C LEU A 223 5.00 8.93 6.73
N TYR A 224 5.84 9.59 7.51
CA TYR A 224 5.46 10.75 8.30
C TYR A 224 5.94 12.05 7.67
N ASN A 225 5.09 13.08 7.73
CA ASN A 225 5.54 14.46 7.57
C ASN A 225 6.03 14.97 8.92
N GLU A 226 7.34 15.19 9.03
CA GLU A 226 8.01 15.57 10.27
C GLU A 226 7.64 16.97 10.76
N ASP A 227 7.33 17.90 9.86
CA ASP A 227 7.00 19.29 10.20
C ASP A 227 5.69 19.43 10.96
N ILE A 228 4.84 18.40 10.89
CA ILE A 228 3.53 18.36 11.55
C ILE A 228 3.45 17.23 12.58
N MET A 229 4.57 16.59 12.92
CA MET A 229 4.64 15.59 14.00
C MET A 229 4.77 16.21 15.40
N ASP A 230 4.81 17.53 15.52
CA ASP A 230 4.96 18.23 16.80
C ASP A 230 3.76 17.95 17.72
N GLY A 231 3.93 17.00 18.65
CA GLY A 231 2.98 16.60 19.67
C GLY A 231 2.48 15.15 19.56
N SER A 232 2.31 14.61 18.35
CA SER A 232 1.87 13.22 18.13
C SER A 232 2.34 12.66 16.77
N LEU A 233 2.71 11.37 16.78
CA LEU A 233 3.07 10.65 15.56
C LEU A 233 1.91 10.59 14.54
N ALA A 234 0.64 10.49 14.96
CA ALA A 234 -0.46 10.37 13.98
C ALA A 234 -0.64 11.59 13.09
N GLN A 235 -0.27 12.79 13.52
CA GLN A 235 -0.48 14.00 12.74
C GLN A 235 0.31 13.99 11.42
N GLY A 236 1.50 13.39 11.44
CA GLY A 236 2.34 13.22 10.25
C GLY A 236 2.03 11.97 9.43
N LEU A 237 1.36 10.97 10.00
CA LEU A 237 1.24 9.64 9.41
C LEU A 237 0.55 9.66 8.02
N PHE A 238 1.14 8.93 7.07
CA PHE A 238 0.78 8.88 5.64
C PHE A 238 0.90 10.20 4.86
N ARG A 239 1.50 11.25 5.43
CA ARG A 239 1.74 12.53 4.73
C ARG A 239 3.20 12.77 4.39
N GLY A 240 4.06 11.77 4.57
CA GLY A 240 5.48 11.86 4.28
C GLY A 240 5.78 12.28 2.83
N PRO A 241 6.63 13.30 2.60
CA PRO A 241 7.02 13.75 1.26
C PRO A 241 7.56 12.65 0.34
N LEU A 242 8.37 11.71 0.86
CA LEU A 242 8.86 10.58 0.07
C LEU A 242 7.74 9.62 -0.34
N LEU A 243 6.78 9.37 0.55
CA LEU A 243 5.61 8.54 0.24
C LEU A 243 4.79 9.17 -0.89
N LEU A 244 4.55 10.49 -0.85
CA LEU A 244 3.88 11.22 -1.91
C LEU A 244 4.63 11.12 -3.26
N ALA A 245 5.96 11.30 -3.25
CA ALA A 245 6.76 11.16 -4.46
C ALA A 245 6.69 9.74 -5.05
N VAL A 246 6.77 8.70 -4.22
CA VAL A 246 6.61 7.30 -4.67
C VAL A 246 5.22 7.05 -5.24
N TYR A 247 4.18 7.58 -4.60
CA TYR A 247 2.81 7.48 -5.08
C TYR A 247 2.65 8.10 -6.47
N ILE A 248 3.12 9.34 -6.65
CA ILE A 248 3.08 10.03 -7.95
C ILE A 248 3.85 9.24 -9.01
N HIS A 249 5.00 8.66 -8.66
CA HIS A 249 5.79 7.85 -9.59
C HIS A 249 5.02 6.60 -10.04
N ILE A 250 4.34 5.89 -9.13
CA ILE A 250 3.60 4.66 -9.46
C ILE A 250 2.34 4.96 -10.26
N PHE A 251 1.56 5.95 -9.84
CA PHE A 251 0.20 6.14 -10.33
C PHE A 251 0.11 7.17 -11.47
N PHE A 252 1.02 8.14 -11.54
CA PHE A 252 0.95 9.24 -12.50
C PHE A 252 2.12 9.21 -13.48
N SER A 253 3.30 9.69 -13.08
CA SER A 253 4.48 9.60 -13.92
C SER A 253 5.77 9.73 -13.11
N PRO A 254 6.87 9.06 -13.53
CA PRO A 254 8.18 9.24 -12.91
C PRO A 254 8.66 10.69 -12.90
N SER A 255 8.34 11.45 -13.96
CA SER A 255 8.70 12.88 -14.06
C SER A 255 7.94 13.77 -13.09
N GLY A 256 6.67 13.45 -12.78
CA GLY A 256 5.86 14.21 -11.83
C GLY A 256 6.40 14.10 -10.41
N ALA A 257 6.99 12.95 -10.08
CA ALA A 257 7.53 12.67 -8.76
C ALA A 257 8.77 13.50 -8.41
N THR A 258 9.47 14.07 -9.40
CA THR A 258 10.65 14.93 -9.19
C THR A 258 10.30 16.43 -9.24
N GLY A 259 9.04 16.80 -9.04
CA GLY A 259 8.60 18.20 -9.00
C GLY A 259 8.27 18.83 -10.36
N ALA A 260 8.36 18.10 -11.47
CA ALA A 260 7.72 18.54 -12.71
C ALA A 260 6.20 18.44 -12.55
N LYS A 261 5.41 19.28 -13.25
CA LYS A 261 3.94 19.12 -13.25
C LYS A 261 3.60 17.69 -13.67
N ALA A 262 3.02 16.91 -12.75
CA ALA A 262 2.61 15.54 -13.02
C ALA A 262 1.67 15.54 -14.22
N SER A 263 2.03 14.78 -15.26
CA SER A 263 1.17 14.67 -16.44
C SER A 263 0.01 13.75 -16.11
N LEU A 264 -1.14 14.32 -15.72
CA LEU A 264 -2.41 13.59 -15.53
C LEU A 264 -2.89 12.85 -16.80
N LYS A 265 -2.26 13.10 -17.96
CA LYS A 265 -2.69 12.59 -19.27
C LYS A 265 -2.20 11.18 -19.62
N ARG A 266 -1.20 10.62 -18.94
CA ARG A 266 -0.50 9.38 -19.38
C ARG A 266 -0.01 8.45 -18.25
N GLY A 267 -0.77 8.36 -17.15
CA GLY A 267 -0.41 7.55 -15.98
C GLY A 267 -1.32 6.35 -15.73
N ASN A 268 -0.90 5.42 -14.86
CA ASN A 268 -1.71 4.27 -14.44
C ASN A 268 -3.07 4.69 -13.88
N ALA A 269 -3.13 5.80 -13.15
CA ALA A 269 -4.37 6.40 -12.66
C ALA A 269 -5.34 6.72 -13.81
N LYS A 270 -4.85 7.31 -14.91
CA LYS A 270 -5.70 7.62 -16.07
C LYS A 270 -6.11 6.36 -16.84
N ILE A 271 -5.18 5.41 -17.03
CA ILE A 271 -5.43 4.13 -17.71
C ILE A 271 -6.55 3.36 -17.00
N HIS A 272 -6.59 3.42 -15.68
CA HIS A 272 -7.56 2.69 -14.86
C HIS A 272 -8.69 3.55 -14.30
N GLY A 273 -8.90 4.76 -14.86
CA GLY A 273 -10.05 5.60 -14.50
C GLY A 273 -10.10 6.04 -13.03
N MET A 274 -8.94 6.20 -12.40
CA MET A 274 -8.84 6.59 -11.00
C MET A 274 -9.10 8.09 -10.83
N GLU A 275 -10.21 8.42 -10.19
CA GLU A 275 -10.67 9.81 -9.97
C GLU A 275 -10.33 10.34 -8.57
N LYS A 276 -10.09 9.44 -7.61
CA LYS A 276 -9.74 9.79 -6.23
C LYS A 276 -8.71 8.82 -5.66
N VAL A 277 -7.92 9.32 -4.73
CA VAL A 277 -7.01 8.50 -3.91
C VAL A 277 -7.84 7.62 -2.97
N VAL A 278 -7.46 6.33 -2.88
CA VAL A 278 -8.07 5.35 -1.96
C VAL A 278 -7.02 4.76 -1.02
N PRO A 279 -7.39 4.37 0.23
CA PRO A 279 -6.45 3.88 1.23
C PRO A 279 -5.48 2.78 0.77
N SER A 280 -5.99 1.80 0.00
CA SER A 280 -5.19 0.67 -0.49
C SER A 280 -4.04 1.11 -1.40
N THR A 281 -4.22 2.16 -2.20
CA THR A 281 -3.18 2.71 -3.08
C THR A 281 -2.06 3.40 -2.29
N ILE A 282 -2.40 4.08 -1.19
CA ILE A 282 -1.42 4.70 -0.28
C ILE A 282 -0.61 3.58 0.40
N CYS A 283 -1.29 2.56 0.94
CA CYS A 283 -0.64 1.41 1.57
C CYS A 283 0.26 0.65 0.58
N TYR A 284 -0.16 0.51 -0.67
CA TYR A 284 0.66 -0.08 -1.72
C TYR A 284 1.93 0.72 -1.99
N ALA A 285 1.81 2.05 -2.14
CA ALA A 285 2.96 2.93 -2.32
C ALA A 285 3.94 2.87 -1.13
N ALA A 286 3.42 2.79 0.10
CA ALA A 286 4.21 2.61 1.31
C ALA A 286 5.04 1.32 1.28
N ILE A 287 4.43 0.19 0.91
CA ILE A 287 5.15 -1.09 0.76
C ILE A 287 6.22 -0.99 -0.34
N GLN A 288 5.89 -0.39 -1.49
CA GLN A 288 6.86 -0.23 -2.58
C GLN A 288 8.04 0.66 -2.16
N ALA A 289 7.79 1.73 -1.42
CA ALA A 289 8.83 2.60 -0.86
C ALA A 289 9.73 1.82 0.11
N TYR A 290 9.14 1.09 1.06
CA TYR A 290 9.90 0.28 2.03
C TYR A 290 10.79 -0.72 1.31
N VAL A 291 10.22 -1.50 0.39
CA VAL A 291 10.98 -2.49 -0.39
C VAL A 291 12.08 -1.80 -1.19
N ALA A 292 11.84 -0.61 -1.77
CA ALA A 292 12.89 0.10 -2.50
C ALA A 292 14.02 0.62 -1.61
N LEU A 293 13.72 1.02 -0.38
CA LEU A 293 14.68 1.56 0.59
C LEU A 293 15.49 0.48 1.32
N CYS A 294 14.97 -0.75 1.46
CA CYS A 294 15.69 -1.83 2.14
C CYS A 294 16.83 -2.39 1.29
N CYS A 295 17.68 -3.25 1.86
CA CYS A 295 18.79 -3.87 1.13
C CYS A 295 18.46 -5.22 0.47
N ALA A 296 17.21 -5.70 0.55
CA ALA A 296 16.84 -7.00 -0.02
C ALA A 296 17.06 -7.04 -1.55
N ALA A 297 17.92 -7.95 -2.04
CA ALA A 297 18.26 -8.04 -3.46
C ALA A 297 17.05 -8.40 -4.34
N GLU A 298 16.16 -9.22 -3.80
CA GLU A 298 14.95 -9.73 -4.43
C GLU A 298 13.70 -9.35 -3.63
N TRP A 299 12.53 -9.50 -4.25
CA TRP A 299 11.26 -9.39 -3.53
C TRP A 299 11.16 -10.53 -2.52
N LYS A 300 11.25 -10.18 -1.25
CA LYS A 300 10.96 -11.07 -0.13
C LYS A 300 9.77 -10.51 0.61
N GLU A 301 8.95 -11.39 1.19
CA GLU A 301 7.84 -10.98 2.05
C GLU A 301 8.29 -10.61 3.47
N GLU A 302 9.59 -10.72 3.74
CA GLU A 302 10.19 -10.34 5.01
C GLU A 302 11.54 -9.65 4.82
N TRP A 303 11.84 -8.66 5.66
CA TRP A 303 13.16 -8.10 5.81
C TRP A 303 13.45 -7.77 7.28
N LYS A 304 14.48 -8.40 7.87
CA LYS A 304 14.91 -8.15 9.26
C LYS A 304 13.76 -8.31 10.28
N GLY A 305 12.96 -9.37 10.14
CA GLY A 305 11.80 -9.64 10.99
C GLY A 305 10.53 -8.87 10.60
N ILE A 306 10.61 -7.84 9.75
CA ILE A 306 9.44 -7.13 9.24
C ILE A 306 8.79 -7.95 8.14
N LYS A 307 7.63 -8.53 8.45
CA LYS A 307 6.77 -9.22 7.48
C LYS A 307 5.93 -8.19 6.72
N PHE A 308 6.21 -7.98 5.44
CA PHE A 308 5.50 -7.00 4.62
C PHE A 308 3.99 -7.27 4.47
N PRO A 309 3.51 -8.54 4.38
CA PRO A 309 2.07 -8.79 4.41
C PRO A 309 1.41 -8.28 5.70
N ARG A 310 2.06 -8.47 6.86
CA ARG A 310 1.55 -7.97 8.14
C ARG A 310 1.61 -6.43 8.20
N LEU A 311 2.71 -5.84 7.77
CA LEU A 311 2.84 -4.38 7.68
C LEU A 311 1.74 -3.79 6.78
N TYR A 312 1.46 -4.37 5.61
CA TYR A 312 0.38 -3.89 4.73
C TYR A 312 -0.98 -3.89 5.42
N ILE A 313 -1.30 -4.97 6.14
CA ILE A 313 -2.54 -5.05 6.91
C ILE A 313 -2.59 -3.99 8.01
N LEU A 314 -1.51 -3.80 8.78
CA LEU A 314 -1.45 -2.75 9.81
C LEU A 314 -1.64 -1.34 9.23
N LEU A 315 -1.07 -1.08 8.04
CA LEU A 315 -1.28 0.19 7.34
C LEU A 315 -2.75 0.37 6.92
N ARG A 316 -3.39 -0.70 6.41
CA ARG A 316 -4.82 -0.69 6.05
C ARG A 316 -5.73 -0.52 7.26
N GLU A 317 -5.39 -1.14 8.39
CA GLU A 317 -6.14 -1.06 9.65
C GLU A 317 -6.25 0.40 10.14
N GLN A 318 -5.27 1.26 9.86
CA GLN A 318 -5.37 2.70 10.17
C GLN A 318 -6.51 3.41 9.45
N PHE A 319 -6.94 2.91 8.30
CA PHE A 319 -8.05 3.47 7.52
C PHE A 319 -9.39 2.73 7.75
N ALA A 320 -9.47 1.83 8.73
CA ALA A 320 -10.64 0.96 8.93
C ALA A 320 -11.95 1.69 9.31
N TYR A 321 -11.83 2.93 9.80
CA TYR A 321 -12.93 3.76 10.33
C TYR A 321 -13.09 5.04 9.50
N PRO A 322 -13.96 5.03 8.46
CA PRO A 322 -14.20 6.22 7.62
C PRO A 322 -14.85 7.40 8.35
N ASP A 323 -15.45 7.13 9.51
CA ASP A 323 -16.06 8.09 10.42
C ASP A 323 -15.03 8.85 11.28
N ASP A 324 -13.77 8.40 11.32
CA ASP A 324 -12.68 9.12 11.98
C ASP A 324 -12.31 10.38 11.18
N PRO A 325 -12.32 11.59 11.78
CA PRO A 325 -11.90 12.83 11.12
C PRO A 325 -10.52 12.71 10.46
N TRP A 326 -9.58 11.99 11.08
CA TRP A 326 -8.24 11.77 10.53
C TRP A 326 -8.28 11.03 9.19
N HIS A 327 -9.22 10.09 8.99
CA HIS A 327 -9.39 9.36 7.73
C HIS A 327 -9.79 10.31 6.61
N ALA A 328 -10.85 11.11 6.83
CA ALA A 328 -11.37 12.05 5.86
C ALA A 328 -10.33 13.14 5.53
N ASP A 329 -9.68 13.68 6.55
CA ASP A 329 -8.64 14.70 6.40
C ASP A 329 -7.43 14.20 5.62
N THR A 330 -6.99 12.97 5.90
CA THR A 330 -5.85 12.37 5.20
C THR A 330 -6.19 12.15 3.74
N LEU A 331 -7.36 11.58 3.41
CA LEU A 331 -7.76 11.41 2.01
C LEU A 331 -8.00 12.75 1.29
N ARG A 332 -8.54 13.77 1.96
CA ARG A 332 -8.67 15.13 1.39
C ARG A 332 -7.30 15.68 1.01
N TRP A 333 -6.34 15.67 1.95
CA TRP A 333 -4.97 16.10 1.69
C TRP A 333 -4.35 15.38 0.49
N TRP A 334 -4.53 14.06 0.39
CA TRP A 334 -4.02 13.27 -0.73
C TRP A 334 -4.67 13.66 -2.06
N ASN A 335 -5.99 13.83 -2.11
CA ASN A 335 -6.68 14.26 -3.33
C ASN A 335 -6.24 15.66 -3.77
N ASP A 336 -6.10 16.60 -2.83
CA ASP A 336 -5.61 17.96 -3.12
C ASP A 336 -4.18 17.93 -3.68
N LYS A 337 -3.29 17.13 -3.11
CA LYS A 337 -1.89 17.03 -3.58
C LYS A 337 -1.76 16.34 -4.94
N VAL A 338 -2.63 15.38 -5.23
CA VAL A 338 -2.50 14.52 -6.41
C VAL A 338 -3.29 15.05 -7.61
N TYR A 339 -4.53 15.50 -7.39
CA TYR A 339 -5.43 15.97 -8.44
C TYR A 339 -5.53 17.50 -8.50
N GLY A 340 -5.06 18.20 -7.46
CA GLY A 340 -5.29 19.62 -7.29
C GLY A 340 -6.69 19.92 -6.77
N THR A 341 -6.91 21.10 -6.22
CA THR A 341 -8.25 21.63 -5.99
C THR A 341 -8.92 21.88 -7.36
N PRO A 342 -10.20 21.48 -7.55
CA PRO A 342 -10.94 21.85 -8.75
C PRO A 342 -10.90 23.37 -8.91
N ARG A 343 -10.47 23.87 -10.07
CA ARG A 343 -10.62 25.30 -10.39
C ARG A 343 -12.12 25.60 -10.37
N GLY A 344 -12.57 26.38 -9.38
CA GLY A 344 -13.97 26.80 -9.23
C GLY A 344 -14.68 26.32 -7.95
N ALA A 345 -14.02 25.58 -7.05
CA ALA A 345 -14.63 25.15 -5.78
C ALA A 345 -14.65 26.25 -4.69
N ASN A 346 -14.72 27.53 -5.08
CA ASN A 346 -14.80 28.67 -4.16
C ASN A 346 -16.19 29.31 -4.11
N GLU A 347 -17.22 28.77 -4.76
CA GLU A 347 -18.52 29.48 -4.82
C GLU A 347 -19.67 28.87 -4.02
N ASP A 348 -19.69 27.59 -3.59
CA ASP A 348 -20.87 27.07 -2.84
C ASP A 348 -20.57 25.95 -1.83
N VAL A 349 -19.38 25.93 -1.22
CA VAL A 349 -19.17 25.10 -0.02
C VAL A 349 -19.36 26.01 1.19
N PRO A 350 -20.28 25.73 2.12
CA PRO A 350 -20.31 26.45 3.39
C PRO A 350 -18.91 26.39 3.96
N GLU A 351 -18.36 27.56 4.28
CA GLU A 351 -17.11 27.71 4.99
C GLU A 351 -17.28 27.00 6.34
N ILE A 352 -17.12 25.68 6.35
CA ILE A 352 -16.71 24.99 7.57
C ILE A 352 -15.33 25.57 7.76
N ALA A 353 -15.26 26.50 8.71
CA ALA A 353 -14.02 27.09 9.15
C ALA A 353 -12.97 25.99 9.16
N GLN A 354 -11.77 26.32 8.70
CA GLN A 354 -10.59 25.59 9.15
C GLN A 354 -10.52 25.79 10.68
N GLU A 355 -11.39 25.11 11.42
CA GLU A 355 -11.16 24.80 12.80
C GLU A 355 -9.91 23.95 12.74
N THR A 356 -8.78 24.62 12.92
CA THR A 356 -7.52 24.01 13.24
C THR A 356 -7.75 23.30 14.56
N GLU A 357 -8.31 22.09 14.50
CA GLU A 357 -8.43 21.21 15.65
C GLU A 357 -7.07 21.18 16.33
N GLY A 358 -7.02 21.70 17.56
CA GLY A 358 -5.79 21.82 18.31
C GLY A 358 -5.15 20.44 18.53
N PRO A 359 -3.84 20.39 18.85
CA PRO A 359 -3.11 19.14 19.08
C PRO A 359 -3.86 18.14 19.99
N SER A 360 -4.51 18.65 21.05
CA SER A 360 -5.26 17.85 22.02
C SER A 360 -6.49 17.13 21.45
N THR A 361 -7.18 17.72 20.47
CA THR A 361 -8.37 17.11 19.84
C THR A 361 -7.94 15.98 18.89
N ARG A 362 -6.85 16.20 18.15
CA ARG A 362 -6.28 15.19 17.24
C ARG A 362 -5.67 14.01 17.99
N GLU A 363 -4.97 14.28 19.09
CA GLU A 363 -4.44 13.23 19.98
C GLU A 363 -5.57 12.36 20.54
N ARG A 364 -6.70 12.98 20.93
CA ARG A 364 -7.89 12.23 21.37
C ARG A 364 -8.46 11.36 20.24
N SER A 365 -8.64 11.92 19.04
CA SER A 365 -9.12 11.16 17.87
C SER A 365 -8.17 10.00 17.50
N GLU A 366 -6.86 10.21 17.59
CA GLU A 366 -5.87 9.13 17.43
C GLU A 366 -6.03 8.06 18.50
N CYS A 367 -6.07 8.43 19.78
CA CYS A 367 -6.22 7.48 20.88
C CYS A 367 -7.50 6.66 20.71
N GLU A 368 -8.63 7.29 20.37
CA GLU A 368 -9.90 6.62 20.10
C GLU A 368 -9.79 5.66 18.92
N ARG A 369 -9.14 6.07 17.82
CA ARG A 369 -8.87 5.18 16.67
C ARG A 369 -8.04 3.97 17.10
N GLN A 370 -6.93 4.18 17.81
CA GLN A 370 -6.07 3.07 18.25
C GLN A 370 -6.79 2.14 19.21
N GLN A 371 -7.62 2.67 20.11
CA GLN A 371 -8.46 1.86 21.00
C GLN A 371 -9.46 1.00 20.22
N ARG A 372 -10.12 1.56 19.19
CA ARG A 372 -11.03 0.80 18.32
C ARG A 372 -10.30 -0.31 17.56
N ILE A 373 -9.13 -0.03 17.01
CA ILE A 373 -8.28 -1.03 16.32
C ILE A 373 -7.89 -2.15 17.29
N GLN A 374 -7.44 -1.80 18.49
CA GLN A 374 -7.04 -2.77 19.52
C GLN A 374 -8.21 -3.60 20.04
N ALA A 375 -9.37 -2.97 20.24
CA ALA A 375 -10.59 -3.66 20.67
C ALA A 375 -11.05 -4.68 19.62
N ALA A 376 -10.98 -4.35 18.33
CA ALA A 376 -11.27 -5.30 17.27
C ALA A 376 -10.25 -6.44 17.21
N ALA A 377 -8.97 -6.18 17.47
CA ALA A 377 -7.95 -7.22 17.53
C ALA A 377 -8.19 -8.22 18.68
N ALA A 378 -8.73 -7.76 19.81
CA ALA A 378 -9.01 -8.59 20.99
C ALA A 378 -10.22 -9.53 20.82
N GLN A 379 -11.11 -9.30 19.84
CA GLN A 379 -12.29 -10.13 19.59
C GLN A 379 -11.99 -11.50 18.97
N ASN A 380 -10.71 -11.80 18.71
CA ASN A 380 -10.22 -13.07 18.17
C ASN A 380 -9.47 -13.95 19.19
N THR A 381 -9.28 -13.46 20.40
CA THR A 381 -8.73 -14.20 21.56
C THR A 381 -9.88 -14.71 22.41
#